data_AF-K1SAT6-F1
#
_entry.id   AF-K1SAT6-F1
#
_cell.length_a   1.000
_cell.length_b   1.000
_cell.length_c   1.000
_cell.angle_alpha   90.00
_cell.angle_beta   90.00
_cell.angle_gamma   90.00
#
_symmetry.space_group_name_H-M   'P 1'
#
loop_
_entity.id
_entity.type
_entity.pdbx_description
1 polymer ?
#
loop_
_entity_poly.entity_id
_entity_poly.type
_entity_poly.pdbx_seq_one_letter_code
_entity_poly.pdbx_strand_id
1 'polypeptide(L)'
;MTLKSFIERPVLASVISIVIVIAGIIGLASLPVEQYPDIAPPTVMVRASYPGASAETIQKSVIVPLEEAINGVEDMTYITSAAAAGSASISIYFKQGTDPDMAAVNVQNKVSTATGQLP
;
A
#
# COMPACT_ATOMS: atom_id res chain seq x y z
N MET A 1 11.94 -11.06 -41.56
CA MET A 1 10.85 -12.05 -41.69
C MET A 1 9.83 -11.48 -42.67
N THR A 2 9.90 -11.86 -43.95
CA THR A 2 9.13 -11.21 -45.03
C THR A 2 7.78 -11.91 -45.23
N LEU A 3 6.73 -11.14 -45.55
CA LEU A 3 5.34 -11.60 -45.77
C LEU A 3 5.23 -12.79 -46.74
N LYS A 4 6.21 -12.97 -47.64
CA LYS A 4 6.31 -14.10 -48.57
C LYS A 4 6.33 -15.48 -47.89
N SER A 5 7.00 -15.64 -46.75
CA SER A 5 7.05 -16.93 -46.03
C SER A 5 5.71 -17.35 -45.43
N PHE A 6 4.83 -16.40 -45.10
CA PHE A 6 3.49 -16.69 -44.58
C PHE A 6 2.51 -17.08 -45.70
N ILE A 7 2.71 -16.54 -46.90
CA ILE A 7 1.89 -16.85 -48.09
C ILE A 7 2.27 -18.23 -48.68
N GLU A 8 3.57 -18.56 -48.72
CA GLU A 8 4.06 -19.84 -49.27
C GLU A 8 3.82 -21.03 -48.32
N ARG A 9 3.59 -20.79 -47.02
CA ARG A 9 3.34 -21.84 -46.00
C ARG A 9 2.09 -21.54 -45.16
N PRO A 10 0.88 -21.72 -45.72
CA PRO A 10 -0.39 -21.37 -45.06
C PRO A 10 -0.65 -22.14 -43.75
N VAL A 11 -0.11 -23.36 -43.62
CA VAL A 11 -0.22 -24.15 -42.39
C VAL A 11 0.55 -23.50 -41.23
N LEU A 12 1.77 -23.00 -41.48
CA LEU A 12 2.56 -22.33 -40.45
C LEU A 12 1.90 -21.02 -39.99
N ALA A 13 1.34 -20.25 -40.93
CA ALA A 13 0.61 -19.03 -40.61
C ALA A 13 -0.62 -19.30 -39.72
N SER A 14 -1.36 -20.38 -40.03
CA SER A 14 -2.54 -20.79 -39.25
C SER A 14 -2.17 -21.23 -37.84
N VAL A 15 -1.10 -22.00 -37.69
CA VAL A 15 -0.60 -22.44 -36.37
C VAL A 15 -0.19 -21.25 -35.50
N ILE A 16 0.55 -20.28 -36.06
CA ILE A 16 0.96 -19.08 -35.33
C ILE A 16 -0.27 -18.28 -34.88
N SER A 17 -1.27 -18.13 -35.75
CA SER A 17 -2.53 -17.46 -35.41
C SER A 17 -3.26 -18.15 -34.26
N ILE A 18 -3.37 -19.49 -34.30
CA ILE A 18 -3.99 -20.28 -33.24
C ILE A 18 -3.23 -20.13 -31.92
N VAL A 19 -1.90 -20.16 -31.95
CA VAL A 19 -1.07 -19.99 -30.74
C VAL A 19 -1.30 -18.61 -30.11
N ILE A 20 -1.37 -17.55 -30.93
CA ILE A 20 -1.66 -16.18 -30.43
C ILE A 20 -3.05 -16.10 -29.81
N VAL A 21 -4.06 -16.72 -30.44
CA VAL A 21 -5.44 -16.72 -29.91
C VAL A 21 -5.51 -17.48 -28.58
N ILE A 22 -4.88 -18.66 -28.49
CA ILE A 22 -4.84 -19.43 -27.24
C ILE A 22 -4.12 -18.66 -26.14
N ALA A 23 -2.98 -18.04 -26.45
CA ALA A 23 -2.25 -17.21 -25.50
C ALA A 23 -3.08 -16.01 -25.02
N GLY A 24 -3.84 -15.38 -25.93
CA GLY A 24 -4.77 -14.30 -25.60
C GLY A 24 -5.91 -14.73 -24.67
N ILE A 25 -6.51 -15.90 -24.91
CA ILE A 25 -7.58 -16.46 -24.07
C ILE A 25 -7.05 -16.75 -22.66
N ILE A 26 -5.87 -17.36 -22.55
CA ILE A 26 -5.22 -17.61 -21.26
C ILE A 26 -4.94 -16.31 -20.53
N GLY A 27 -4.38 -15.31 -21.24
CA GLY A 27 -4.11 -13.98 -20.67
C GLY A 27 -5.36 -13.30 -20.12
N LEU A 28 -6.45 -13.32 -20.88
CA LEU A 28 -7.75 -12.77 -20.45
C LEU A 28 -8.31 -13.46 -19.20
N ALA A 29 -8.11 -14.78 -19.07
CA ALA A 29 -8.56 -15.52 -17.89
C ALA A 29 -7.67 -15.31 -16.66
N SER A 30 -6.38 -14.98 -16.86
CA SER A 30 -5.41 -14.80 -15.76
C SER A 30 -5.27 -13.36 -15.26
N LEU A 31 -5.72 -12.37 -16.03
CA LEU A 31 -5.59 -10.96 -15.68
C LEU A 31 -6.55 -10.61 -14.52
N PRO A 32 -6.05 -10.04 -13.41
CA PRO A 32 -6.89 -9.50 -12.36
C PRO A 32 -7.76 -8.37 -12.93
N VAL A 33 -9.04 -8.37 -12.57
CA VAL A 33 -9.98 -7.31 -12.94
C VAL A 33 -10.13 -6.37 -11.75
N GLU A 34 -9.59 -5.16 -11.89
CA GLU A 34 -9.67 -4.10 -10.88
C GLU A 34 -10.53 -2.94 -11.42
N GLN A 35 -11.40 -2.37 -10.57
CA GLN A 35 -12.33 -1.30 -10.97
C GLN A 35 -11.59 0.04 -11.20
N TYR A 36 -10.54 0.25 -10.44
CA TYR A 36 -9.57 1.33 -10.59
C TYR A 36 -8.19 0.71 -10.34
N PRO A 37 -7.14 1.11 -11.08
CA PRO A 37 -5.78 0.78 -10.67
C PRO A 37 -5.53 1.34 -9.25
N ASP A 38 -4.51 0.86 -8.54
CA ASP A 38 -4.13 1.38 -7.21
C ASP A 38 -3.80 2.88 -7.25
N ILE A 39 -4.84 3.72 -7.17
CA ILE A 39 -4.79 5.18 -7.15
C ILE A 39 -4.75 5.72 -5.72
N ALA A 40 -5.14 4.90 -4.74
CA ALA A 40 -5.10 5.28 -3.34
C ALA A 40 -3.66 5.13 -2.82
N PRO A 41 -3.09 6.16 -2.18
CA PRO A 41 -1.80 6.00 -1.50
C PRO A 41 -1.91 4.92 -0.42
N PRO A 42 -0.89 4.06 -0.25
CA PRO A 42 -0.85 3.11 0.85
C PRO A 42 -0.97 3.86 2.17
N THR A 43 -1.79 3.34 3.08
CA THR A 43 -2.07 3.98 4.37
C THR A 43 -1.91 3.00 5.51
N VAL A 44 -1.18 3.43 6.55
CA VAL A 44 -1.03 2.67 7.79
C VAL A 44 -1.71 3.46 8.91
N MET A 45 -2.61 2.80 9.64
CA MET A 45 -3.32 3.38 10.76
C MET A 45 -2.82 2.79 12.08
N VAL A 46 -2.32 3.65 12.96
CA VAL A 46 -1.93 3.32 14.33
C VAL A 46 -3.03 3.78 15.28
N ARG A 47 -3.51 2.87 16.12
CA ARG A 47 -4.50 3.18 17.17
C ARG A 47 -3.88 2.98 18.53
N ALA A 48 -4.07 3.96 19.41
CA ALA A 48 -3.71 3.87 20.81
C ALA A 48 -4.94 4.14 21.66
N SER A 49 -5.03 3.49 22.82
CA SER A 49 -6.11 3.72 23.78
C SER A 49 -5.51 4.19 25.09
N TYR A 50 -6.06 5.27 25.63
CA TYR A 50 -5.73 5.75 26.97
C TYR A 50 -7.04 6.11 27.70
N PRO A 51 -7.74 5.09 28.24
CA PRO A 51 -9.05 5.28 28.86
C PRO A 51 -9.00 6.29 30.01
N GLY A 52 -9.97 7.20 30.05
CA GLY A 52 -10.08 8.21 31.11
C GLY A 52 -9.25 9.48 30.91
N ALA A 53 -8.42 9.56 29.85
CA ALA A 53 -7.69 10.77 29.50
C ALA A 53 -8.51 11.70 28.59
N SER A 54 -8.34 13.02 28.77
CA SER A 54 -8.93 14.03 27.89
C SER A 54 -8.26 13.99 26.50
N ALA A 55 -8.97 14.44 25.46
CA ALA A 55 -8.41 14.49 24.12
C ALA A 55 -7.12 15.35 24.05
N GLU A 56 -7.04 16.43 24.81
CA GLU A 56 -5.86 17.29 24.86
C GLU A 56 -4.67 16.61 25.58
N THR A 57 -4.93 15.83 26.64
CA THR A 57 -3.91 15.03 27.31
C THR A 57 -3.37 13.95 26.37
N ILE A 58 -4.25 13.25 25.67
CA ILE A 58 -3.87 12.22 24.69
C ILE A 58 -3.04 12.82 23.56
N GLN A 59 -3.42 14.01 23.07
CA GLN A 59 -2.65 14.71 22.04
C GLN A 59 -1.20 14.93 22.49
N LYS A 60 -0.99 15.51 23.68
CA LYS A 60 0.35 15.88 24.15
C LYS A 60 1.17 14.68 24.62
N SER A 61 0.54 13.70 25.26
CA SER A 61 1.26 12.59 25.92
C SER A 61 1.38 11.33 25.07
N VAL A 62 0.54 11.16 24.04
CA VAL A 62 0.53 9.95 23.20
C VAL A 62 0.78 10.30 21.73
N ILE A 63 0.04 11.27 21.18
CA ILE A 63 0.14 11.56 19.75
C ILE A 63 1.46 12.22 19.39
N VAL A 64 1.86 13.28 20.09
CA VAL A 64 3.15 13.97 19.82
C VAL A 64 4.36 13.02 19.84
N PRO A 65 4.59 12.20 20.88
CA PRO A 65 5.75 11.29 20.88
C PRO A 65 5.65 10.19 19.82
N LEU A 66 4.44 9.71 19.49
CA LEU A 66 4.25 8.77 18.40
C LEU A 66 4.55 9.41 17.04
N GLU A 67 4.06 10.63 16.79
CA GLU A 67 4.34 11.37 15.57
C GLU A 67 5.83 11.62 15.40
N GLU A 68 6.52 12.07 16.44
CA GLU A 68 7.97 12.29 16.40
C GLU A 68 8.76 11.02 16.10
N ALA A 69 8.33 9.87 16.66
CA ALA A 69 8.99 8.59 16.40
C ALA A 69 8.70 8.03 15.00
N ILE A 70 7.48 8.23 14.49
CA ILE A 70 7.06 7.80 13.15
C ILE A 70 7.63 8.75 12.08
N ASN A 71 7.93 10.01 12.44
CA ASN A 71 8.56 10.95 11.53
C ASN A 71 9.94 10.43 11.10
N GLY A 72 10.14 10.27 9.79
CA GLY A 72 11.34 9.65 9.22
C GLY A 72 11.21 8.16 8.89
N VAL A 73 9.99 7.60 8.87
CA VAL A 73 9.73 6.37 8.10
C VAL A 73 9.89 6.65 6.61
N GLU A 74 10.53 5.71 5.90
CA GLU A 74 10.81 5.81 4.47
C GLU A 74 9.51 5.90 3.65
N ASP A 75 9.54 6.69 2.58
CA ASP A 75 8.42 6.94 1.66
C ASP A 75 7.12 7.51 2.24
N MET A 76 7.16 8.01 3.47
CA MET A 76 6.06 8.76 4.05
C MET A 76 5.84 10.09 3.31
N THR A 77 4.58 10.43 3.03
CA THR A 77 4.19 11.74 2.46
C THR A 77 3.68 12.68 3.55
N TYR A 78 2.67 12.25 4.31
CA TYR A 78 2.10 13.05 5.40
C TYR A 78 1.46 12.18 6.48
N ILE A 79 1.29 12.76 7.67
CA ILE A 79 0.61 12.16 8.81
C ILE A 79 -0.63 12.99 9.14
N THR A 80 -1.70 12.33 9.53
CA THR A 80 -2.89 12.94 10.13
C THR A 80 -3.20 12.23 11.43
N SER A 81 -3.30 12.98 12.52
CA SER A 81 -3.68 12.46 13.81
C SER A 81 -5.02 13.02 14.27
N ALA A 82 -5.74 12.22 15.05
CA ALA A 82 -6.97 12.60 15.69
C ALA A 82 -7.00 12.03 17.11
N ALA A 83 -7.29 12.89 18.08
CA ALA A 83 -7.54 12.52 19.46
C ALA A 83 -9.04 12.54 19.74
N ALA A 84 -9.53 11.49 20.39
CA ALA A 84 -10.86 11.44 20.99
C ALA A 84 -10.72 11.07 22.47
N ALA A 85 -11.77 11.30 23.27
CA ALA A 85 -11.75 10.92 24.67
C ALA A 85 -11.50 9.42 24.81
N GLY A 86 -10.40 9.02 25.47
CA GLY A 86 -10.03 7.62 25.64
C GLY A 86 -9.28 6.95 24.48
N SER A 87 -9.11 7.60 23.32
CA SER A 87 -8.47 6.98 22.15
C SER A 87 -7.73 7.97 21.25
N ALA A 88 -6.62 7.54 20.67
CA ALA A 88 -5.90 8.23 19.61
C ALA A 88 -5.88 7.38 18.33
N SER A 89 -5.98 8.05 17.18
CA SER A 89 -5.77 7.46 15.86
C SER A 89 -4.80 8.31 15.07
N ILE A 90 -3.78 7.67 14.50
CA ILE A 90 -2.76 8.30 13.66
C ILE A 90 -2.78 7.56 12.32
N SER A 91 -2.99 8.31 11.24
CA SER A 91 -3.03 7.81 9.87
C SER A 91 -1.82 8.34 9.10
N ILE A 92 -1.02 7.45 8.55
CA ILE A 92 0.20 7.76 7.83
C ILE A 92 -0.02 7.42 6.36
N TYR A 93 0.23 8.39 5.49
CA TYR A 93 0.05 8.26 4.05
C TYR A 93 1.41 8.14 3.38
N PHE A 94 1.57 7.10 2.56
CA PHE A 94 2.80 6.79 1.85
C PHE A 94 2.70 7.19 0.38
N LYS A 95 3.86 7.28 -0.27
CA LYS A 95 3.93 7.51 -1.71
C LYS A 95 3.33 6.33 -2.49
N GLN A 96 2.83 6.62 -3.68
CA GLN A 96 2.34 5.60 -4.60
C GLN A 96 3.50 4.73 -5.07
N GLY A 97 3.34 3.40 -5.00
CA GLY A 97 4.39 2.43 -5.32
C GLY A 97 5.16 1.90 -4.11
N THR A 98 4.89 2.40 -2.89
CA THR A 98 5.42 1.82 -1.66
C THR A 98 4.67 0.53 -1.31
N ASP A 99 5.42 -0.49 -0.90
CA ASP A 99 4.86 -1.76 -0.42
C ASP A 99 4.15 -1.54 0.94
N PRO A 100 2.83 -1.80 1.04
CA PRO A 100 2.06 -1.58 2.27
C PRO A 100 2.51 -2.48 3.42
N ASP A 101 2.98 -3.70 3.15
CA ASP A 101 3.43 -4.64 4.18
C ASP A 101 4.75 -4.17 4.78
N MET A 102 5.69 -3.72 3.93
CA MET A 102 6.95 -3.13 4.40
C MET A 102 6.72 -1.82 5.16
N ALA A 103 5.81 -0.97 4.68
CA ALA A 103 5.42 0.25 5.38
C ALA A 103 4.85 -0.05 6.77
N ALA A 104 4.00 -1.06 6.90
CA ALA A 104 3.43 -1.47 8.19
C ALA A 104 4.51 -1.96 9.17
N VAL A 105 5.46 -2.79 8.72
CA VAL A 105 6.58 -3.27 9.54
C VAL A 105 7.48 -2.11 9.98
N ASN A 106 7.78 -1.17 9.07
CA ASN A 106 8.61 -0.01 9.38
C ASN A 106 7.94 0.90 10.41
N VAL A 107 6.65 1.19 10.25
CA VAL A 107 5.88 1.96 11.24
C VAL A 107 5.84 1.23 12.58
N GLN A 108 5.57 -0.09 12.58
CA GLN A 108 5.55 -0.89 13.80
C GLN A 108 6.88 -0.86 14.54
N ASN A 109 8.00 -0.96 13.83
CA ASN A 109 9.34 -0.87 14.41
C ASN A 109 9.56 0.49 15.09
N LYS A 110 9.14 1.59 14.45
CA LYS A 110 9.23 2.95 15.03
C LYS A 110 8.33 3.14 16.25
N VAL A 111 7.08 2.68 16.18
CA VAL A 111 6.13 2.72 17.30
C VAL A 111 6.65 1.92 18.49
N SER A 112 7.28 0.76 18.24
CA SER A 112 7.87 -0.07 19.30
C SER A 112 8.98 0.67 20.06
N THR A 113 9.80 1.47 19.39
CA THR A 113 10.81 2.31 20.03
C THR A 113 10.21 3.42 20.89
N ALA A 114 9.07 3.98 20.46
CA ALA A 114 8.35 5.05 21.17
C ALA A 114 7.51 4.53 22.33
N THR A 115 7.12 3.25 22.31
CA THR A 115 6.23 2.64 23.31
C THR A 115 6.79 2.77 24.72
N GLY A 116 8.12 2.76 24.89
CA GLY A 116 8.77 2.96 26.19
C GLY A 116 8.64 4.37 26.78
N GLN A 117 8.17 5.35 25.99
CA GLN A 117 7.93 6.74 26.42
C GLN A 117 6.44 7.03 26.64
N LEU A 118 5.57 6.05 26.37
CA LEU A 118 4.12 6.20 26.54
C LEU A 118 3.68 5.82 27.96
N PRO A 119 2.64 6.49 28.50
CA PRO A 119 2.05 6.17 29.80
C PRO A 119 1.17 4.91 29.79
#